data_AF-A0A6A4E157-F1
#
_entry.id   AF-A0A6A4E157-F1
#
_cell.length_a   1.000
_cell.length_b   1.000
_cell.length_c   1.000
_cell.angle_alpha   90.00
_cell.angle_beta   90.00
_cell.angle_gamma   90.00
#
_symmetry.space_group_name_H-M   'P 1'
#
loop_
_entity.id
_entity.type
_entity.pdbx_description
1 polymer ?
#
loop_
_entity_poly.entity_id
_entity_poly.type
_entity_poly.pdbx_seq_one_letter_code
_entity_poly.pdbx_strand_id
1 'polypeptide(L)' 'MVEGEGGLKYVLVLKDGMSGYVELVACLQATADTAFRALID' A
#
# COMPACT_ATOMS: atom_id res chain seq x y z
N MET A 1 10.22 -1.86 7.01
CA MET A 1 8.82 -1.43 7.11
C MET A 1 8.82 0.01 7.58
N VAL A 2 8.21 0.90 6.80
CA VAL A 2 8.20 2.34 7.09
C VAL A 2 7.09 2.62 8.11
N GLU A 3 7.42 3.28 9.21
CA GLU A 3 6.43 3.72 10.19
C GLU A 3 5.83 5.05 9.73
N GLY A 4 4.50 5.09 9.65
CA GLY A 4 3.75 6.31 9.36
C GLY A 4 3.62 7.19 10.61
N GLU A 5 3.02 8.37 10.41
CA GLU A 5 2.77 9.29 11.52
C GLU A 5 1.91 8.63 12.61
N GLY A 6 2.28 8.86 13.87
CA GLY A 6 1.59 8.29 15.03
C GLY A 6 1.90 6.82 15.31
N GLY A 7 2.94 6.24 14.68
CA GLY A 7 3.31 4.83 14.86
C GLY A 7 2.39 3.84 14.13
N LEU A 8 1.51 4.35 13.27
CA LEU A 8 0.64 3.55 12.42
C LEU A 8 1.42 3.02 11.22
N LYS A 9 1.06 1.81 10.77
CA LYS A 9 1.64 1.18 9.57
C LYS A 9 0.55 1.01 8.55
N TYR A 10 0.77 1.53 7.34
CA TYR A 10 -0.19 1.45 6.24
C TYR A 10 0.29 0.46 5.18
N VAL A 11 -0.64 -0.33 4.66
CA VAL A 11 -0.40 -1.29 3.60
C VAL A 11 -1.48 -1.12 2.54
N LEU A 12 -1.06 -0.93 1.29
CA LEU A 12 -1.92 -1.00 0.12
C LEU A 12 -2.07 -2.46 -0.29
N VAL A 13 -3.31 -2.92 -0.42
CA VAL A 13 -3.63 -4.29 -0.81
C VAL A 13 -4.14 -4.27 -2.25
N LEU A 14 -3.37 -4.88 -3.15
CA LEU A 14 -3.76 -5.08 -4.54
C LEU A 14 -4.26 -6.50 -4.69
N LYS A 15 -5.53 -6.65 -5.05
CA LYS A 15 -6.15 -7.95 -5.25
C LYS A 15 -6.54 -8.10 -6.70
N ASP A 16 -6.02 -9.14 -7.34
CA ASP A 16 -6.56 -9.59 -8.62
C ASP A 16 -7.85 -10.39 -8.35
N GLY A 17 -8.96 -9.91 -8.92
CA GLY A 17 -10.27 -10.52 -8.80
C GLY A 17 -10.39 -11.84 -9.55
N MET A 18 -9.52 -12.11 -10.53
CA MET A 18 -9.60 -13.30 -11.38
C MET A 18 -8.74 -14.46 -10.88
N SER A 19 -7.48 -14.22 -10.52
CA SER A 19 -6.57 -15.28 -10.06
C SER A 19 -6.59 -15.52 -8.54
N GLY A 20 -7.16 -14.59 -7.76
CA GLY A 20 -7.05 -14.60 -6.31
C GLY A 20 -5.68 -14.17 -5.78
N TYR A 21 -4.78 -13.69 -6.66
CA TYR A 21 -3.51 -13.12 -6.28
C TYR A 21 -3.69 -11.85 -5.43
N VAL A 22 -2.86 -11.73 -4.39
CA VAL A 22 -2.83 -10.58 -3.50
C VAL A 22 -1.40 -10.11 -3.33
N GLU A 23 -1.19 -8.82 -3.55
CA GLU A 23 0.06 -8.13 -3.33
C GLU A 23 -0.11 -7.08 -2.23
N LEU A 24 0.89 -7.00 -1.35
CA LEU A 24 0.91 -6.11 -0.21
C LEU A 24 2.06 -5.12 -0.39
N VAL A 25 1.72 -3.85 -0.58
CA VAL A 25 2.70 -2.78 -0.77
C VAL A 25 2.73 -1.89 0.47
N ALA A 26 3.90 -1.69 1.04
CA ALA A 26 4.05 -0.85 2.23
C ALA A 26 3.90 0.63 1.85
N CYS A 27 3.08 1.36 2.59
CA CYS A 27 2.85 2.78 2.39
C CYS A 27 3.24 3.59 3.63
N LEU A 28 3.84 4.76 3.41
CA LEU A 28 4.18 5.70 4.49
C LEU A 28 2.92 6.30 5.13
N GLN A 29 1.91 6.64 4.33
CA GLN A 29 0.63 7.18 4.76
C GLN A 29 -0.51 6.67 3.88
N ALA A 30 -1.75 6.67 4.39
CA ALA A 30 -2.96 6.34 3.64
C ALA A 30 -3.47 7.53 2.80
N THR A 31 -2.62 8.05 1.91
CA THR A 31 -2.97 9.14 0.98
C THR A 31 -3.00 8.66 -0.46
N ALA A 32 -3.78 9.34 -1.31
CA ALA A 32 -3.89 9.02 -2.72
C ALA A 32 -2.53 9.13 -3.44
N ASP A 33 -1.72 10.14 -3.12
CA ASP A 33 -0.38 10.33 -3.68
C ASP A 33 0.56 9.16 -3.33
N THR A 34 0.51 8.67 -2.09
CA THR A 34 1.34 7.54 -1.64
C THR A 34 0.93 6.25 -2.34
N ALA A 35 -0.38 6.01 -2.46
CA ALA A 35 -0.90 4.85 -3.18
C ALA A 35 -0.57 4.90 -4.68
N PHE A 36 -0.67 6.08 -5.31
CA PHE A 36 -0.32 6.27 -6.71
C PHE A 36 1.17 6.03 -6.97
N ARG A 37 2.06 6.56 -6.12
CA ARG A 37 3.50 6.27 -6.20
C ARG A 37 3.80 4.79 -6.02
N ALA A 38 3.16 4.14 -5.04
CA ALA A 38 3.31 2.71 -4.77
C ALA A 38 2.84 1.80 -5.92
N LEU A 39 2.02 2.31 -6.84
CA LEU A 39 1.57 1.58 -8.04
C LEU A 39 2.48 1.76 -9.26
N ILE A 40 3.36 2.77 -9.24
CA ILE A 40 4.21 3.14 -10.39
C ILE A 40 5.67 2.76 -10.15
N ASP A 41 6.09 2.64 -8.89
CA ASP A 41 7.37 2.07 -8.46
C ASP A 41 7.46 0.57 -8.77
#